data_AF-A0A4V2S7A0-F1
#
_entry.id   AF-A0A4V2S7A0-F1
#
_cell.length_a   1.000
_cell.length_b   1.000
_cell.length_c   1.000
_cell.angle_alpha   90.00
_cell.angle_beta   90.00
_cell.angle_gamma   90.00
#
_symmetry.space_group_name_H-M   'P 1'
#
loop_
_entity.id
_entity.type
_entity.pdbx_description
1 polymer ?
#
loop_
_entity_poly.entity_id
_entity_poly.type
_entity_poly.pdbx_seq_one_letter_code
_entity_poly.pdbx_strand_id
1 'polypeptide(L)'
;MAGQTIMKGFVGLNIPLNVRRLVAMVPAITIIALGIDPLKSLIVSQVVLSFELPMAIIPLLLITSNKKFMKEFADTPLERIMGVLVASFVMILNGLFLYFTLKGEV
;
A
#
# COMPACT_ATOMS: atom_id res chain seq x y z
N MET A 1 1.83 13.87 2.79
CA MET A 1 0.46 14.27 2.38
C MET A 1 -0.45 13.05 2.24
N ALA A 2 -0.02 11.96 1.60
CA ALA A 2 -0.79 10.70 1.47
C ALA A 2 -1.51 10.23 2.75
N GLY A 3 -0.79 10.05 3.87
CA GLY A 3 -1.41 9.63 5.13
C GLY A 3 -2.45 10.61 5.70
N GLN A 4 -2.39 11.89 5.35
CA GLN A 4 -3.44 12.85 5.71
C GLN A 4 -4.71 12.63 4.90
N THR A 5 -4.55 12.43 3.60
CA THR A 5 -5.66 12.22 2.68
C THR A 5 -6.40 10.93 3.03
N ILE A 6 -5.68 9.85 3.33
CA ILE A 6 -6.27 8.58 3.77
C ILE A 6 -7.00 8.76 5.09
N MET A 7 -6.36 9.37 6.10
CA MET A 7 -6.96 9.51 7.43
C MET A 7 -8.21 10.40 7.43
N LYS A 8 -8.20 11.50 6.66
CA LYS A 8 -9.38 12.33 6.46
C LYS A 8 -10.46 11.60 5.66
N GLY A 9 -10.08 10.90 4.59
CA GLY A 9 -11.01 10.26 3.66
C GLY A 9 -11.69 9.01 4.24
N PHE A 10 -10.97 8.19 5.01
CA PHE A 10 -11.47 6.92 5.55
C PHE A 10 -11.87 6.99 7.02
N VAL A 11 -11.19 7.80 7.85
CA VAL A 11 -11.41 7.86 9.30
C VAL A 11 -12.08 9.17 9.75
N GLY A 12 -12.09 10.20 8.90
CA GLY A 12 -12.63 11.52 9.24
C GLY A 12 -11.79 12.32 10.25
N LEU A 13 -10.58 11.85 10.58
CA LEU A 13 -9.73 12.46 11.61
C LEU A 13 -8.72 13.45 11.01
N ASN A 14 -8.59 14.60 11.67
CA ASN A 14 -7.62 15.65 11.33
C ASN A 14 -6.52 15.72 12.39
N ILE A 15 -5.52 14.84 12.30
CA ILE A 15 -4.38 14.84 13.25
C ILE A 15 -3.35 15.91 12.84
N PRO A 16 -2.86 16.75 13.78
CA PRO A 16 -1.82 17.74 13.51
C PRO A 16 -0.49 17.09 13.06
N LEU A 17 0.28 17.81 12.25
CA LEU A 17 1.50 17.29 11.60
C LEU A 17 2.51 16.72 12.60
N ASN A 18 2.69 17.39 13.74
CA ASN A 18 3.66 17.00 14.77
C ASN A 18 3.31 15.65 15.39
N VAL A 19 2.04 15.46 15.78
CA VAL A 19 1.57 14.20 16.36
C VAL A 19 1.70 13.06 15.35
N ARG A 20 1.32 13.30 14.09
CA ARG A 20 1.47 12.28 13.04
C ARG A 20 2.93 11.87 12.84
N ARG A 21 3.88 12.82 12.87
CA ARG A 21 5.31 12.53 12.75
C ARG A 21 5.79 11.70 13.94
N LEU A 22 5.40 12.06 15.15
CA LEU A 22 5.76 11.31 16.35
C LEU A 22 5.24 9.87 16.27
N VAL A 23 3.96 9.67 15.94
CA VAL A 23 3.35 8.33 15.81
C VAL A 23 4.05 7.51 14.73
N ALA A 24 4.34 8.09 13.56
CA ALA A 24 5.03 7.39 12.48
C ALA A 24 6.48 7.00 12.83
N MET A 25 7.14 7.73 13.73
CA MET A 25 8.50 7.42 14.18
C MET A 25 8.55 6.35 15.27
N VAL A 26 7.44 6.09 15.99
CA VAL A 26 7.40 5.11 17.09
C VAL A 26 7.94 3.73 16.68
N PRO A 27 7.50 3.09 15.57
CA PRO A 27 7.99 1.76 15.21
C PRO A 27 9.49 1.75 14.95
N ALA A 28 10.01 2.75 14.25
CA ALA A 28 11.42 2.87 13.92
C ALA A 28 12.30 3.06 15.17
N ILE A 29 11.86 3.92 16.10
CA ILE A 29 12.58 4.14 17.37
C ILE A 29 12.57 2.87 18.22
N THR A 30 11.44 2.17 18.29
CA THR A 30 11.32 0.90 19.04
C THR A 30 12.26 -0.17 18.49
N ILE A 31 12.35 -0.31 17.16
CA ILE A 31 13.28 -1.25 16.51
C ILE A 31 14.74 -0.94 16.89
N ILE A 32 15.14 0.34 16.84
CA ILE A 32 16.49 0.79 17.19
C ILE A 32 16.78 0.53 18.68
N ALA A 33 15.85 0.86 19.57
CA ALA A 33 16.00 0.69 21.00
C ALA A 33 16.14 -0.78 21.41
N LEU A 34 15.47 -1.69 20.68
CA LEU A 34 15.56 -3.13 20.89
C LEU A 34 16.80 -3.77 20.21
N GLY A 35 17.58 -3.00 19.46
CA GLY A 35 18.75 -3.52 18.73
C GLY A 35 18.40 -4.55 17.65
N ILE A 36 17.17 -4.52 17.13
CA ILE A 36 16.73 -5.42 16.07
C ILE A 36 17.45 -5.06 14.77
N ASP A 37 17.85 -6.09 14.02
CA ASP A 37 18.46 -5.93 12.71
C ASP A 37 17.56 -5.05 11.79
N PRO A 38 18.07 -3.89 11.32
CA PRO A 38 17.35 -3.02 10.42
C PRO A 38 16.92 -3.71 9.13
N LEU A 39 17.70 -4.67 8.62
CA LEU A 39 17.38 -5.38 7.38
C LEU A 39 16.14 -6.25 7.56
N LYS A 40 16.08 -7.02 8.65
CA LYS A 40 14.89 -7.83 8.99
C LYS A 40 13.66 -6.95 9.21
N SER A 41 13.83 -5.81 9.88
CA SER A 41 12.75 -4.85 10.09
C SER A 41 12.22 -4.25 8.78
N LEU A 42 13.11 -4.01 7.81
CA LEU A 42 12.75 -3.55 6.49
C LEU A 42 11.96 -4.63 5.74
N ILE A 43 12.39 -5.89 5.78
CA ILE A 43 11.67 -7.03 5.17
C ILE A 43 10.26 -7.14 5.77
N VAL A 44 10.12 -7.04 7.09
CA VAL A 44 8.80 -7.06 7.76
C VAL A 44 7.92 -5.89 7.29
N SER A 45 8.49 -4.70 7.11
CA SER A 45 7.75 -3.56 6.57
C SER A 45 7.24 -3.85 5.15
N GLN A 46 8.04 -4.51 4.31
CA GLN A 46 7.62 -4.92 2.98
C GLN A 46 6.54 -6.00 3.01
N VAL A 47 6.56 -6.90 4.00
CA VAL A 47 5.46 -7.87 4.20
C VAL A 47 4.16 -7.14 4.52
N VAL A 48 4.18 -6.14 5.41
CA VAL A 48 2.98 -5.34 5.72
C VAL A 48 2.48 -4.59 4.49
N LEU A 49 3.37 -3.92 3.75
CA LEU A 49 3.04 -3.18 2.53
C LEU A 49 2.47 -4.09 1.43
N SER A 50 2.94 -5.34 1.36
CA SER A 50 2.43 -6.36 0.45
C SER A 50 0.93 -6.63 0.64
N PHE A 51 0.45 -6.61 1.88
CA PHE A 51 -0.99 -6.76 2.15
C PHE A 51 -1.79 -5.48 1.84
N GLU A 52 -1.18 -4.30 1.98
CA GLU A 52 -1.81 -3.01 1.66
C GLU A 52 -2.04 -2.82 0.16
N LEU A 53 -1.10 -3.31 -0.66
CA LEU A 53 -1.07 -3.02 -2.10
C LEU A 53 -2.31 -3.55 -2.88
N PRO A 54 -2.78 -4.80 -2.71
CA PRO A 54 -4.02 -5.26 -3.33
C PRO A 54 -5.25 -4.44 -2.90
N MET A 55 -5.29 -4.04 -1.62
CA MET A 55 -6.37 -3.21 -1.07
C MET A 55 -6.39 -1.80 -1.67
N ALA A 56 -5.26 -1.29 -2.17
CA ALA A 56 -5.21 -0.02 -2.87
C ALA A 56 -5.50 -0.15 -4.38
N ILE A 57 -4.91 -1.14 -5.06
CA ILE A 57 -4.97 -1.27 -6.52
C ILE A 57 -6.36 -1.75 -6.99
N ILE A 58 -6.98 -2.71 -6.30
CA ILE A 58 -8.26 -3.28 -6.74
C ILE A 58 -9.36 -2.22 -6.75
N PRO A 59 -9.58 -1.43 -5.67
CA PRO A 59 -10.58 -0.37 -5.70
C PRO A 59 -10.26 0.73 -6.71
N LEU A 60 -8.99 1.03 -6.92
CA LEU A 60 -8.57 2.01 -7.93
C LEU A 60 -9.08 1.59 -9.32
N LEU A 61 -8.78 0.36 -9.76
CA LEU A 61 -9.25 -0.15 -11.05
C LEU A 61 -10.79 -0.21 -11.14
N LEU A 62 -11.46 -0.56 -10.05
CA LEU A 62 -12.93 -0.59 -10.02
C LEU A 62 -13.56 0.80 -10.13
N ILE A 63 -12.96 1.82 -9.51
CA ILE A 63 -13.46 3.19 -9.52
C ILE A 63 -13.15 3.86 -10.86
N THR A 64 -11.94 3.69 -11.41
CA THR A 64 -11.53 4.31 -12.68
C THR A 64 -12.30 3.76 -13.87
N SER A 65 -12.62 2.46 -13.85
CA SER A 65 -13.41 1.82 -14.91
C SER A 65 -14.92 2.07 -14.80
N ASN A 66 -15.40 2.73 -13.74
CA ASN A 66 -16.83 2.92 -13.51
C ASN A 66 -17.33 4.27 -14.07
N LYS A 67 -18.13 4.17 -15.14
CA LYS A 67 -18.77 5.33 -15.81
C LYS A 67 -19.64 6.18 -14.88
N LYS A 68 -20.17 5.63 -13.78
CA LYS A 68 -20.95 6.38 -12.79
C LYS A 68 -20.09 7.41 -12.05
N PHE A 69 -18.83 7.07 -11.75
CA PHE A 69 -17.92 7.92 -11.00
C PHE A 69 -17.07 8.81 -11.92
N MET A 70 -16.55 8.25 -13.02
CA MET A 70 -15.63 8.95 -13.91
C MET A 70 -16.29 9.64 -15.13
N LYS A 71 -17.56 9.34 -15.43
CA LYS A 71 -18.29 9.86 -16.59
C LYS A 71 -17.51 9.69 -17.90
N GLU A 72 -17.15 10.79 -18.56
CA GLU A 72 -16.41 10.81 -19.83
C GLU A 72 -14.93 10.42 -19.67
N PHE A 73 -14.40 10.45 -18.44
CA PHE A 73 -13.02 10.06 -18.10
C PHE A 73 -12.90 8.61 -17.63
N ALA A 74 -13.92 7.78 -17.85
CA ALA A 74 -13.84 6.37 -17.50
C ALA A 74 -12.87 5.63 -18.43
N ASP A 75 -12.13 4.66 -17.87
CA ASP A 75 -11.14 3.90 -18.62
C ASP A 75 -11.74 3.35 -19.93
N THR A 76 -11.01 3.53 -21.02
CA THR A 76 -11.27 2.84 -22.28
C THR A 76 -11.01 1.33 -22.11
N PRO A 77 -11.57 0.46 -22.99
CA PRO A 77 -11.32 -0.98 -22.91
C PRO A 77 -9.82 -1.34 -22.95
N LEU A 78 -9.02 -0.56 -23.68
CA LEU A 78 -7.57 -0.75 -23.77
C LEU A 78 -6.88 -0.40 -22.45
N GLU A 79 -7.18 0.76 -21.87
CA GLU A 79 -6.62 1.20 -20.57
C GLU A 79 -7.00 0.23 -19.45
N ARG A 80 -8.23 -0.28 -19.47
CA ARG A 80 -8.69 -1.29 -18.50
C ARG A 80 -7.90 -2.59 -18.62
N ILE A 81 -7.68 -3.11 -19.82
CA ILE A 81 -6.90 -4.34 -20.04
C ILE A 81 -5.45 -4.13 -19.58
N MET A 82 -4.84 -3.00 -19.96
CA MET A 82 -3.48 -2.65 -19.54
C MET A 82 -3.37 -2.53 -18.02
N GLY A 83 -4.33 -1.84 -17.39
CA GLY A 83 -4.38 -1.69 -15.94
C GLY A 83 -4.51 -3.03 -15.21
N VAL A 84 -5.37 -3.92 -15.69
CA VAL A 84 -5.52 -5.28 -15.12
C VAL A 84 -4.25 -6.10 -15.33
N LEU A 85 -3.59 -6.02 -16.48
CA LEU A 85 -2.34 -6.74 -16.75
C LEU A 85 -1.22 -6.29 -15.80
N VAL A 86 -1.01 -4.98 -15.69
CA VAL A 86 0.01 -4.41 -14.78
C VAL A 86 -0.32 -4.75 -13.33
N ALA A 87 -1.57 -4.58 -12.89
CA ALA A 87 -1.99 -4.93 -11.55
C ALA A 87 -1.77 -6.41 -11.24
N SER A 88 -2.13 -7.30 -12.16
CA SER A 88 -1.93 -8.74 -12.01
C SER A 88 -0.44 -9.07 -11.91
N PHE A 89 0.40 -8.47 -12.76
CA PHE A 89 1.85 -8.65 -12.72
C PHE A 89 2.44 -8.22 -11.37
N VAL A 90 2.09 -7.01 -10.89
CA VAL A 90 2.56 -6.51 -9.59
C VAL A 90 2.07 -7.39 -8.44
N MET A 91 0.80 -7.82 -8.45
CA MET A 91 0.26 -8.71 -7.42
C MET A 91 0.96 -10.08 -7.41
N ILE A 92 1.30 -10.64 -8.58
CA ILE A 92 2.04 -11.90 -8.67
C ILE A 92 3.44 -11.73 -8.06
N LEU A 93 4.17 -10.69 -8.45
CA LEU A 93 5.51 -10.43 -7.89
C LEU A 93 5.46 -10.21 -6.38
N ASN A 94 4.44 -9.50 -5.90
CA ASN A 94 4.25 -9.26 -4.48
C ASN A 94 3.89 -10.55 -3.72
N GLY A 95 3.06 -11.41 -4.31
CA GLY A 95 2.77 -12.75 -3.78
C GLY A 95 3.99 -13.66 -3.75
N LEU A 96 4.86 -13.60 -4.77
CA LEU A 96 6.14 -14.32 -4.77
C LEU A 96 7.08 -13.82 -3.67
N PHE A 97 7.18 -12.50 -3.49
CA PHE A 97 7.95 -11.91 -2.39
C PHE A 97 7.46 -12.42 -1.02
N LEU A 98 6.14 -12.44 -0.81
CA LEU A 98 5.55 -12.96 0.42
C LEU A 98 5.84 -14.46 0.59
N TYR A 99 5.70 -15.25 -0.48
CA TYR A 99 5.97 -16.68 -0.45
C TYR A 99 7.42 -17.00 -0.07
N PHE A 100 8.40 -16.31 -0.67
CA PHE A 100 9.82 -16.52 -0.34
C PHE A 100 10.16 -16.05 1.07
N THR A 101 9.58 -14.93 1.51
CA THR A 101 9.77 -14.43 2.87
C THR A 101 9.21 -15.42 3.91
N LEU A 102 8.04 -16.02 3.66
CA LEU A 102 7.45 -17.00 4.58
C LEU A 102 8.21 -18.34 4.61
N LYS A 103 8.89 -18.69 3.52
CA LYS A 103 9.80 -19.84 3.49
C LYS A 103 11.15 -19.58 4.16
N GLY A 104 11.46 -18.33 4.49
CA GLY A 104 12.77 -17.95 5.04
C GLY A 104 13.89 -17.93 4.00
N GLU A 105 13.53 -17.78 2.72
CA GLU A 105 14.50 -17.66 1.61
C GLU A 105 14.99 -16.21 1.42
N VAL A 106 14.49 -15.27 2.24
CA VAL A 106 14.81 -13.82 2.24
C VAL A 106 15.05 -13.33 3.66
#